data_AF-A0A966BED6-F1
#
_entry.id   AF-A0A966BED6-F1
#
_cell.length_a   1.000
_cell.length_b   1.000
_cell.length_c   1.000
_cell.angle_alpha   90.00
_cell.angle_beta   90.00
_cell.angle_gamma   90.00
#
_symmetry.space_group_name_H-M   'P 1'
#
loop_
_entity.id
_entity.type
_entity.pdbx_description
1 polymer ?
#
loop_
_entity_poly.entity_id
_entity_poly.type
_entity_poly.pdbx_seq_one_letter_code
_entity_poly.pdbx_strand_id
1 'polypeptide(L)'
;MKLFLLLLVSLSLIFSSCGGAPEWRDEQKANFLRSCRREAGYEKKDQCTPLAAEITERIASGSSQACLLNEAFKIAVAISESEEVVARQNFDKC
;
A
#
# COMPACT_ATOMS: atom_id res chain seq x y z
N MET A 1 -51.58 5.07 15.84
CA MET A 1 -50.18 5.55 15.76
C MET A 1 -49.24 4.64 16.57
N LYS A 2 -49.07 3.37 16.17
CA LYS A 2 -48.25 2.41 16.93
C LYS A 2 -47.54 1.36 16.06
N LEU A 3 -47.52 1.58 14.73
CA LEU A 3 -46.85 0.68 13.78
C LEU A 3 -45.66 1.33 13.05
N PHE A 4 -45.39 2.62 13.29
CA PHE A 4 -44.33 3.35 12.58
C PHE A 4 -43.00 3.41 13.34
N LEU A 5 -42.99 3.04 14.62
CA LEU A 5 -41.80 3.15 15.48
C LEU A 5 -40.88 1.92 15.43
N LEU A 6 -41.37 0.78 14.92
CA LEU A 6 -40.59 -0.48 14.90
C LEU A 6 -39.75 -0.65 13.62
N LEU A 7 -39.99 0.16 12.59
CA LEU A 7 -39.26 0.07 11.31
C LEU A 7 -37.95 0.86 11.27
N LEU A 8 -37.69 1.72 12.27
CA LEU A 8 -36.48 2.57 12.31
C LEU A 8 -35.31 1.94 13.09
N VAL A 9 -35.51 0.84 13.80
CA VAL A 9 -34.46 0.21 14.61
C VAL A 9 -33.74 -0.92 13.84
N SER A 10 -34.37 -1.50 12.82
CA SER A 10 -33.80 -2.62 12.05
C SER A 10 -32.75 -2.23 10.99
N LEU A 11 -32.48 -0.93 10.79
CA LEU A 11 -31.49 -0.45 9.82
C LEU A 11 -30.19 0.01 10.49
N SER A 12 -29.83 -0.63 11.60
CA SER A 12 -28.54 -0.46 12.28
C SER A 12 -27.80 -1.79 12.39
N LEU A 13 -27.95 -2.66 11.39
CA LEU A 13 -26.93 -3.67 11.09
C LEU A 13 -25.81 -2.97 10.33
N ILE A 14 -25.06 -2.24 11.15
CA ILE A 14 -23.68 -1.84 10.96
C ILE A 14 -23.01 -2.98 10.19
N PHE A 15 -22.67 -2.72 8.92
CA PHE A 15 -21.64 -3.46 8.22
C PHE A 15 -20.36 -3.27 9.03
N SER A 16 -20.23 -4.07 10.08
CA SER A 16 -18.96 -4.41 10.70
C SER A 16 -18.28 -5.26 9.64
N SER A 17 -17.82 -4.60 8.57
CA SER A 17 -16.76 -5.12 7.76
C SER A 17 -15.58 -5.21 8.72
N CYS A 18 -15.54 -6.32 9.45
CA CYS A 18 -14.35 -6.99 9.91
C CYS A 18 -13.63 -7.47 8.63
N GLY A 19 -13.33 -6.52 7.74
CA GLY A 19 -12.41 -6.73 6.65
C GLY A 19 -11.08 -6.83 7.34
N GLY A 20 -10.43 -7.98 7.20
CA GLY A 20 -9.07 -8.17 7.70
C GLY A 20 -8.18 -7.01 7.29
N ALA A 21 -7.04 -6.86 7.99
CA ALA A 21 -6.03 -5.89 7.59
C ALA A 21 -5.83 -5.97 6.06
N PRO A 22 -5.75 -4.85 5.35
CA PRO A 22 -5.52 -4.88 3.91
C PRO A 22 -4.27 -5.73 3.67
N GLU A 23 -4.41 -6.81 2.89
CA GLU A 23 -3.30 -7.71 2.58
C GLU A 23 -2.74 -7.39 1.20
N TRP A 24 -1.43 -7.28 1.13
CA TRP A 24 -0.73 -7.19 -0.14
C TRP A 24 -0.52 -8.59 -0.70
N ARG A 25 -1.26 -8.94 -1.75
CA ARG A 25 -1.28 -10.31 -2.28
C ARG A 25 0.05 -10.67 -2.96
N ASP A 26 0.41 -11.95 -2.92
CA ASP A 26 1.63 -12.48 -3.55
C ASP A 26 1.76 -12.13 -5.03
N GLU A 27 0.66 -12.17 -5.79
CA GLU A 27 0.64 -11.76 -7.19
C GLU A 27 1.00 -10.28 -7.38
N GLN A 28 0.51 -9.41 -6.50
CA GLN A 28 0.82 -7.98 -6.53
C GLN A 28 2.29 -7.74 -6.19
N LYS A 29 2.81 -8.46 -5.18
CA LYS A 29 4.23 -8.43 -4.80
C LYS A 29 5.13 -8.92 -5.92
N ALA A 30 4.80 -10.02 -6.59
CA ALA A 30 5.54 -10.54 -7.72
C ALA A 30 5.56 -9.55 -8.90
N ASN A 31 4.42 -8.91 -9.19
CA ASN A 31 4.31 -7.90 -10.24
C ASN A 31 5.11 -6.63 -9.92
N PHE A 32 5.09 -6.18 -8.66
CA PHE A 32 5.94 -5.09 -8.19
C PHE A 32 7.42 -5.43 -8.36
N LEU A 33 7.88 -6.58 -7.84
CA LEU A 33 9.29 -6.98 -7.92
C LEU A 33 9.78 -7.07 -9.38
N ARG A 34 8.96 -7.62 -10.28
CA ARG A 34 9.27 -7.70 -11.70
C ARG A 34 9.42 -6.32 -12.32
N SER A 35 8.46 -5.42 -12.06
CA SER A 35 8.46 -4.07 -12.62
C SER A 35 9.58 -3.23 -12.03
N CYS A 36 9.71 -3.18 -10.71
CA CYS A 36 10.76 -2.45 -10.01
C CYS A 36 12.15 -2.84 -10.52
N ARG A 37 12.47 -4.14 -10.63
CA ARG A 37 13.79 -4.58 -11.11
C ARG A 37 14.06 -4.24 -12.57
N ARG A 38 13.01 -4.17 -13.39
CA ARG A 38 13.13 -3.76 -14.80
C ARG A 38 13.44 -2.28 -14.91
N GLU A 39 12.74 -1.44 -14.15
CA GLU A 39 12.86 0.02 -14.26
C GLU A 39 14.04 0.59 -13.46
N ALA A 40 14.42 -0.03 -12.34
CA ALA A 40 15.55 0.40 -11.50
C ALA A 40 16.92 0.23 -12.20
N GLY A 41 16.99 -0.57 -13.26
CA GLY A 41 18.23 -0.93 -13.91
C GLY A 41 19.08 -1.91 -13.08
N TYR A 42 20.19 -2.37 -13.69
CA TYR A 42 21.01 -3.45 -13.12
C TYR A 42 21.61 -3.10 -11.77
N GLU A 43 22.04 -1.84 -11.59
CA GLU A 43 22.75 -1.35 -10.41
C GLU A 43 21.85 -1.27 -9.18
N LYS A 44 20.56 -0.98 -9.38
CA LYS A 44 19.64 -0.72 -8.27
C LYS A 44 18.59 -1.82 -8.06
N LYS A 45 18.55 -2.87 -8.88
CA LYS A 45 17.56 -3.97 -8.77
C LYS A 45 17.48 -4.62 -7.37
N ASP A 46 18.57 -4.59 -6.61
CA ASP A 46 18.66 -5.22 -5.29
C ASP A 46 17.86 -4.47 -4.22
N GLN A 47 17.53 -3.19 -4.46
CA GLN A 47 16.67 -2.40 -3.57
C GLN A 47 15.18 -2.79 -3.65
N CYS A 48 14.77 -3.48 -4.71
CA CYS A 48 13.36 -3.84 -4.91
C CYS A 48 12.85 -4.87 -3.89
N THR A 49 13.72 -5.79 -3.45
CA THR A 49 13.36 -6.80 -2.44
C THR A 49 13.10 -6.18 -1.06
N PRO A 50 13.99 -5.34 -0.48
CA PRO A 50 13.71 -4.67 0.78
C PRO A 50 12.51 -3.72 0.67
N LEU A 51 12.36 -2.98 -0.45
CA LEU A 51 11.16 -2.16 -0.66
C LEU A 51 9.86 -2.97 -0.61
N ALA A 52 9.84 -4.16 -1.21
CA ALA A 52 8.68 -5.05 -1.11
C ALA A 52 8.42 -5.50 0.34
N ALA A 53 9.45 -5.79 1.12
CA ALA A 53 9.27 -6.11 2.54
C ALA A 53 8.63 -4.94 3.30
N GLU A 54 9.17 -3.72 3.14
CA GLU A 54 8.63 -2.51 3.77
C GLU A 54 7.18 -2.23 3.37
N ILE A 55 6.83 -2.37 2.09
CA ILE A 55 5.46 -2.22 1.59
C ILE A 55 4.52 -3.24 2.27
N THR A 56 4.96 -4.50 2.39
CA THR A 56 4.18 -5.57 3.02
C THR A 56 3.85 -5.19 4.48
N GLU A 57 4.87 -4.79 5.23
CA GLU A 57 4.73 -4.41 6.64
C GLU A 57 3.82 -3.20 6.82
N ARG A 58 4.01 -2.15 6.00
CA ARG A 58 3.22 -0.93 6.11
C ARG A 58 1.75 -1.14 5.71
N ILE A 59 1.49 -1.92 4.66
CA ILE A 59 0.12 -2.31 4.29
C ILE A 59 -0.55 -3.08 5.44
N ALA A 60 0.15 -4.03 6.06
CA ALA A 60 -0.37 -4.74 7.23
C ALA A 60 -0.69 -3.82 8.43
N SER A 61 0.02 -2.69 8.54
CA SER A 61 -0.24 -1.65 9.54
C SER A 61 -1.33 -0.63 9.16
N GLY A 62 -1.91 -0.74 7.96
CA GLY A 62 -3.02 0.10 7.48
C GLY A 62 -2.63 1.28 6.59
N SER A 63 -1.36 1.40 6.19
CA SER A 63 -0.92 2.42 5.23
C SER A 63 -1.53 2.21 3.84
N SER A 64 -1.61 3.29 3.05
CA SER A 64 -2.15 3.24 1.70
C SER A 64 -1.23 2.48 0.74
N GLN A 65 -1.69 1.31 0.28
CA GLN A 65 -0.98 0.53 -0.76
C GLN A 65 -0.66 1.37 -2.01
N ALA A 66 -1.60 2.21 -2.47
CA ALA A 66 -1.40 3.02 -3.67
C ALA A 66 -0.29 4.05 -3.47
N CYS A 67 -0.24 4.71 -2.31
CA CYS A 67 0.83 5.65 -1.96
C CYS A 67 2.18 4.95 -1.89
N LEU A 68 2.25 3.84 -1.15
CA LEU A 68 3.47 3.06 -0.96
C LEU A 68 4.05 2.56 -2.29
N LEU A 69 3.23 2.01 -3.17
CA LEU A 69 3.68 1.53 -4.48
C LEU A 69 4.20 2.67 -5.36
N ASN A 70 3.55 3.84 -5.33
CA ASN A 70 3.96 5.00 -6.10
C ASN A 70 5.31 5.56 -5.62
N GLU A 71 5.46 5.79 -4.32
CA GLU A 71 6.71 6.34 -3.77
C GLU A 71 7.85 5.32 -3.80
N ALA A 72 7.58 4.03 -3.57
CA ALA A 72 8.59 2.98 -3.75
C ALA A 72 9.10 2.88 -5.18
N PHE A 73 8.23 3.11 -6.18
CA PHE A 73 8.66 3.17 -7.57
C PHE A 73 9.59 4.36 -7.81
N LYS A 74 9.30 5.53 -7.24
CA LYS A 74 10.18 6.71 -7.33
C LYS A 74 11.54 6.48 -6.67
N ILE A 75 11.58 5.82 -5.50
CA ILE A 75 12.84 5.38 -4.88
C ILE A 75 13.58 4.46 -5.86
N ALA A 76 12.87 3.49 -6.46
CA ALA A 76 13.47 2.49 -7.33
C ALA A 76 14.17 3.10 -8.56
N VAL A 77 13.61 4.17 -9.12
CA VAL A 77 14.08 4.80 -10.37
C VAL A 77 14.77 6.14 -10.16
N ALA A 78 14.97 6.59 -8.91
CA ALA A 78 15.61 7.87 -8.61
C ALA A 78 16.97 7.95 -9.29
N ILE A 79 17.23 9.05 -10.01
CA ILE A 79 18.48 9.23 -10.76
C ILE A 79 19.55 9.84 -9.84
N SER A 80 19.14 10.64 -8.87
CA SER A 80 20.01 11.31 -7.91
C SER A 80 19.64 10.97 -6.46
N GLU A 81 20.61 11.16 -5.56
CA GLU A 81 20.40 10.97 -4.12
C GLU A 81 19.33 11.91 -3.56
N SER A 82 19.23 13.14 -4.06
CA SER A 82 18.20 14.08 -3.61
C SER A 82 16.78 13.63 -3.98
N GLU A 83 16.59 13.09 -5.18
CA GLU A 83 15.30 12.49 -5.59
C GLU A 83 14.95 11.28 -4.74
N GLU A 84 15.94 10.44 -4.45
CA GLU A 84 15.75 9.26 -3.60
C GLU A 84 15.35 9.66 -2.18
N VAL A 85 16.01 10.66 -1.59
CA VAL A 85 15.68 11.20 -0.26
C VAL A 85 14.26 11.76 -0.23
N VAL A 86 13.85 12.54 -1.24
CA VAL A 86 12.49 13.09 -1.31
C VAL A 86 11.45 11.97 -1.45
N ALA A 87 11.70 10.98 -2.30
CA ALA A 87 10.81 9.84 -2.46
C ALA A 87 10.72 9.01 -1.17
N ARG A 88 11.83 8.84 -0.44
CA ARG A 88 11.86 8.17 0.87
C ARG A 88 11.02 8.91 1.91
N GLN A 89 11.19 10.23 2.00
CA GLN A 89 10.39 11.06 2.90
C GLN A 89 8.89 11.02 2.60
N ASN A 90 8.51 10.87 1.33
CA ASN A 90 7.11 10.73 0.95
C ASN A 90 6.58 9.33 1.22
N PHE A 91 7.38 8.30 0.95
CA PHE A 91 7.09 6.91 1.32
C PHE A 91 6.83 6.78 2.82
N ASP A 92 7.60 7.50 3.64
CA ASP A 92 7.43 7.51 5.09
C ASP A 92 6.10 8.11 5.57
N LYS A 93 5.40 8.88 4.73
CA LYS A 93 4.14 9.56 5.04
C LYS A 93 2.87 8.81 4.59
N CYS A 94 2.99 7.64 3.97
CA CYS A 94 1.91 6.95 3.22
C CYS A 94 0.79 6.24 4.03
#